data_AF-A0A4S3J0S3-F1
#
_entry.id   AF-A0A4S3J0S3-F1
#
_cell.length_a   1.000
_cell.length_b   1.000
_cell.length_c   1.000
_cell.angle_alpha   90.00
_cell.angle_beta   90.00
_cell.angle_gamma   90.00
#
_symmetry.space_group_name_H-M   'P 1'
#
loop_
_entity.id
_entity.type
_entity.pdbx_description
1 polymer ?
#
loop_
_entity_poly.entity_id
_entity_poly.type
_entity_poly.pdbx_seq_one_letter_code
_entity_poly.pdbx_strand_id
1 'polypeptide(L)'
;MLVMLLVLLLVRHLPCAHTSPPEVASQRGAAPDNSGKHVEEGKLGAVASQSAICSRHGTEILKKGGNAADALVATVFCVGVVGGGGFMLVRAPNGPYEFIDFRETAPAAAYEDMYNNNTNASIYGGLARQEKLPLVLHN
;
A
#
# COMPACT_ATOMS: atom_id res chain seq x y z
N MET A 1 -38.23 -23.38 2.26
CA MET A 1 -37.60 -22.71 1.10
C MET A 1 -38.24 -21.35 0.79
N LEU A 2 -39.58 -21.22 0.78
CA LEU A 2 -40.27 -19.93 0.50
C LEU A 2 -39.99 -18.83 1.55
N VAL A 3 -39.84 -19.19 2.83
CA VAL A 3 -39.55 -18.24 3.92
C VAL A 3 -38.14 -17.64 3.81
N MET A 4 -37.15 -18.42 3.35
CA MET A 4 -35.78 -17.94 3.12
C MET A 4 -35.70 -16.97 1.94
N LEU A 5 -36.52 -17.18 0.90
CA LEU A 5 -36.60 -16.28 -0.25
C LEU A 5 -37.21 -14.92 0.14
N LEU A 6 -38.19 -14.91 1.05
CA LEU A 6 -38.85 -13.69 1.54
C LEU A 6 -37.90 -12.82 2.38
N VAL A 7 -37.06 -13.44 3.23
CA VAL A 7 -36.06 -12.74 4.05
C VAL A 7 -34.95 -12.13 3.19
N LEU A 8 -34.51 -12.83 2.15
CA LEU A 8 -33.51 -12.32 1.18
C LEU A 8 -34.04 -11.15 0.35
N LEU A 9 -35.34 -11.13 0.03
CA LEU A 9 -35.98 -10.03 -0.67
C LEU A 9 -36.17 -8.79 0.23
N LEU A 10 -36.42 -8.97 1.54
CA LEU A 10 -36.52 -7.87 2.50
C LEU A 10 -35.16 -7.18 2.75
N VAL A 11 -34.05 -7.92 2.75
CA VAL A 11 -32.70 -7.34 2.92
C VAL A 11 -32.24 -6.57 1.68
N ARG A 12 -32.72 -6.94 0.48
CA ARG A 12 -32.38 -6.28 -0.79
C ARG A 12 -33.12 -4.97 -1.06
N HIS A 13 -34.19 -4.68 -0.31
CA HIS A 13 -35.04 -3.51 -0.52
C HIS A 13 -34.93 -2.44 0.59
N LEU A 14 -33.90 -2.50 1.45
CA LEU A 14 -33.55 -1.35 2.28
C LEU A 14 -32.60 -0.42 1.50
N PRO A 15 -33.07 0.71 0.95
CA PRO A 15 -32.16 1.79 0.61
C PRO A 15 -31.57 2.31 1.93
N CYS A 16 -30.31 1.98 2.20
CA CYS A 16 -29.52 2.74 3.17
C CYS A 16 -29.32 4.15 2.58
N ALA A 17 -30.33 4.99 2.79
CA ALA A 17 -30.23 6.42 2.63
C ALA A 17 -29.27 6.95 3.70
N HIS A 18 -28.00 7.14 3.34
CA HIS A 18 -27.14 8.15 3.95
C HIS A 18 -26.15 8.66 2.90
N THR A 19 -26.66 9.59 2.09
CA THR A 19 -25.85 10.57 1.37
C THR A 19 -25.42 11.64 2.37
N SER A 20 -24.15 11.67 2.75
CA SER A 20 -23.53 12.90 3.26
C SER A 20 -22.65 13.50 2.15
N PRO A 21 -22.75 14.82 1.89
CA PRO A 21 -22.00 15.49 0.82
C PRO A 21 -20.49 15.54 1.10
N PRO A 22 -19.66 15.81 0.06
CA PRO A 22 -18.21 15.92 0.22
C PRO A 22 -17.85 17.26 0.86
N GLU A 23 -17.40 17.27 2.12
CA GLU A 23 -16.81 18.45 2.72
C GLU A 23 -15.28 18.41 2.57
N VAL A 24 -14.80 19.01 1.47
CA VAL A 24 -13.41 19.42 1.33
C VAL A 24 -13.19 20.63 2.24
N ALA A 25 -12.91 20.37 3.52
CA ALA A 25 -12.49 21.39 4.46
C ALA A 25 -10.95 21.52 4.45
N SER A 26 -10.50 22.58 3.79
CA SER A 26 -9.15 23.16 3.85
C SER A 26 -8.68 23.33 5.29
N GLN A 27 -7.52 22.76 5.64
CA GLN A 27 -6.82 23.12 6.88
C GLN A 27 -5.47 23.71 6.50
N ARG A 28 -5.45 25.04 6.56
CA ARG A 28 -4.30 25.92 6.44
C ARG A 28 -3.27 25.57 7.51
N GLY A 29 -2.00 25.66 7.15
CA GLY A 29 -0.88 25.48 8.07
C GLY A 29 -0.95 26.45 9.24
N ALA A 30 -0.83 25.90 10.45
CA ALA A 30 -0.53 26.62 11.68
C ALA A 30 0.75 26.05 12.28
N ALA A 31 1.52 26.93 12.95
CA ALA A 31 2.85 26.74 13.53
C ALA A 31 3.00 25.46 14.39
N PRO A 32 4.22 24.96 14.64
CA PRO A 32 4.41 23.72 15.40
C PRO A 32 4.03 23.97 16.86
N ASP A 33 2.84 23.49 17.22
CA ASP A 33 2.39 23.36 18.59
C ASP A 33 3.14 22.18 19.24
N ASN A 34 3.79 22.45 20.37
CA ASN A 34 4.48 21.47 21.20
C ASN A 34 3.48 20.71 22.10
N SER A 35 2.21 20.63 21.72
CA SER A 35 1.25 19.74 22.34
C SER A 35 1.66 18.30 22.01
N GLY A 36 2.00 17.55 23.07
CA GLY A 36 2.17 16.10 22.95
C GLY A 36 0.95 15.56 22.22
N LYS A 37 1.16 15.07 20.99
CA LYS A 37 0.09 14.57 20.13
C LYS A 37 -0.75 13.60 20.95
N HIS A 38 -1.98 13.99 21.25
CA HIS A 38 -2.94 13.08 21.85
C HIS A 38 -3.09 11.90 20.88
N VAL A 39 -2.55 10.75 21.27
CA VAL A 39 -2.75 9.51 20.55
C VAL A 39 -4.20 9.13 20.82
N GLU A 40 -5.09 9.53 19.92
CA GLU A 40 -6.46 9.03 19.88
C GLU A 40 -6.38 7.50 19.84
N GLU A 41 -6.93 6.81 20.85
CA GLU A 41 -7.00 5.37 20.86
C GLU A 41 -7.91 4.89 19.72
N GLY A 42 -7.30 4.40 18.64
CA GLY A 42 -8.01 3.82 17.52
C GLY A 42 -8.69 2.51 17.95
N LYS A 43 -10.03 2.54 18.11
CA LYS A 43 -10.82 1.35 18.47
C LYS A 43 -10.73 0.20 17.45
N LEU A 44 -10.30 0.49 16.22
CA LEU A 44 -10.22 -0.46 15.10
C LEU A 44 -8.77 -0.79 14.68
N GLY A 45 -7.78 -0.01 15.13
CA GLY A 45 -6.39 -0.08 14.70
C GLY A 45 -5.79 1.29 14.36
N ALA A 46 -4.50 1.29 14.00
CA ALA A 46 -3.74 2.49 13.66
C ALA A 46 -2.84 2.24 12.45
N VAL A 47 -2.57 3.29 11.67
CA VAL A 47 -1.65 3.27 10.52
C VAL A 47 -0.69 4.44 10.62
N ALA A 48 0.60 4.18 10.47
CA ALA A 48 1.66 5.18 10.48
C ALA A 48 2.54 5.06 9.24
N SER A 49 2.86 6.20 8.63
CA SER A 49 3.76 6.32 7.48
C SER A 49 4.39 7.72 7.47
N GLN A 50 5.38 7.94 6.60
CA GLN A 50 6.01 9.25 6.40
C GLN A 50 5.06 10.34 5.87
N SER A 51 3.88 9.95 5.35
CA SER A 51 2.89 10.86 4.76
C SER A 51 1.58 10.80 5.54
N ALA A 52 1.17 11.92 6.12
CA ALA A 52 -0.11 12.02 6.84
C ALA A 52 -1.30 11.65 5.94
N ILE A 53 -1.24 12.00 4.65
CA ILE A 53 -2.27 11.67 3.66
C ILE A 53 -2.33 10.15 3.43
N CYS A 54 -1.18 9.48 3.32
CA CYS A 54 -1.13 8.03 3.08
C CYS A 54 -1.48 7.20 4.32
N SER A 55 -1.13 7.67 5.51
CA SER A 55 -1.61 7.10 6.78
C SER A 55 -3.14 7.19 6.84
N ARG A 56 -3.72 8.34 6.47
CA ARG A 56 -5.17 8.53 6.41
C ARG A 56 -5.83 7.54 5.46
N HIS A 57 -5.31 7.36 4.24
CA HIS A 57 -5.86 6.36 3.32
C HIS A 57 -5.84 4.93 3.89
N GLY A 58 -4.77 4.53 4.58
CA GLY A 58 -4.74 3.24 5.27
C GLY A 58 -5.79 3.13 6.37
N THR A 59 -5.98 4.18 7.18
CA THR A 59 -7.04 4.18 8.20
C THR A 59 -8.44 4.12 7.61
N GLU A 60 -8.68 4.72 6.44
CA GLU A 60 -9.98 4.62 5.74
C GLU A 60 -10.25 3.19 5.25
N ILE A 61 -9.21 2.42 4.89
CA ILE A 61 -9.37 1.00 4.55
C ILE A 61 -9.74 0.17 5.79
N LEU A 62 -9.11 0.43 6.94
CA LEU A 62 -9.50 -0.21 8.20
C LEU A 62 -10.98 0.09 8.55
N LYS A 63 -11.42 1.35 8.39
CA LYS A 63 -12.82 1.74 8.63
C LYS A 63 -13.81 1.05 7.70
N LYS A 64 -13.38 0.68 6.49
CA LYS A 64 -14.18 -0.08 5.52
C LYS A 64 -14.20 -1.59 5.79
N GLY A 65 -13.59 -2.05 6.88
CA GLY A 65 -13.52 -3.46 7.27
C GLY A 65 -12.35 -4.22 6.66
N GLY A 66 -11.38 -3.52 6.05
CA GLY A 66 -10.13 -4.14 5.60
C GLY A 66 -9.25 -4.55 6.79
N ASN A 67 -8.36 -5.52 6.57
CA ASN A 67 -7.40 -5.97 7.58
C ASN A 67 -6.12 -5.11 7.57
N ALA A 68 -5.16 -5.46 8.42
CA ALA A 68 -3.86 -4.76 8.49
C ALA A 68 -3.07 -4.81 7.17
N ALA A 69 -3.16 -5.89 6.40
CA ALA A 69 -2.50 -6.02 5.10
C ALA A 69 -3.17 -5.14 4.02
N ASP A 70 -4.50 -5.07 3.98
CA ASP A 70 -5.22 -4.18 3.05
C ASP A 70 -4.88 -2.71 3.31
N ALA A 71 -4.83 -2.32 4.59
CA ALA A 71 -4.45 -0.97 5.00
C ALA A 71 -3.00 -0.64 4.61
N LEU A 72 -2.09 -1.60 4.82
CA LEU A 72 -0.69 -1.48 4.40
C LEU A 72 -0.59 -1.27 2.89
N VAL A 73 -1.26 -2.11 2.09
CA VAL A 73 -1.24 -2.03 0.62
C VAL A 73 -1.71 -0.66 0.15
N ALA A 74 -2.82 -0.15 0.67
CA ALA A 74 -3.32 1.18 0.32
C ALA A 74 -2.35 2.31 0.71
N THR A 75 -1.72 2.21 1.88
CA THR A 75 -0.72 3.19 2.32
C THR A 75 0.53 3.16 1.45
N VAL A 76 1.05 1.97 1.12
CA VAL A 76 2.26 1.80 0.29
C VAL A 76 2.02 2.25 -1.15
N PHE A 77 0.85 1.95 -1.72
CA PHE A 77 0.46 2.47 -3.03
C PHE A 77 0.36 3.99 -3.04
N CYS A 78 -0.17 4.60 -1.97
CA CYS A 78 -0.22 6.06 -1.84
C CYS A 78 1.19 6.69 -1.76
N VAL A 79 2.14 6.04 -1.06
CA VAL A 79 3.52 6.54 -0.96
C VAL A 79 4.25 6.47 -2.30
N GLY A 80 3.85 5.55 -3.20
CA GLY A 80 4.38 5.47 -4.56
C GLY A 80 5.40 4.36 -4.78
N VAL A 81 5.34 3.25 -4.02
CA VAL A 81 6.22 2.08 -4.22
C VAL A 81 5.75 1.24 -5.42
N VAL A 82 5.52 1.86 -6.58
CA VAL A 82 5.24 1.16 -7.84
C VAL A 82 6.55 1.06 -8.62
N GLY A 83 7.20 -0.10 -8.57
CA GLY A 83 8.42 -0.39 -9.34
C GLY A 83 9.72 -0.50 -8.54
N GLY A 84 9.65 -0.93 -7.27
CA GLY A 84 10.79 -1.33 -6.43
C GLY A 84 10.47 -2.59 -5.63
N GLY A 85 11.20 -2.82 -4.55
CA GLY A 85 11.07 -3.96 -3.64
C GLY A 85 11.15 -3.56 -2.17
N GLY A 86 11.23 -4.54 -1.28
CA GLY A 86 11.25 -4.30 0.16
C GLY A 86 11.05 -5.56 0.99
N PHE A 87 10.68 -5.35 2.24
CA PHE A 87 10.43 -6.40 3.21
C PHE A 87 9.14 -6.14 3.98
N MET A 88 8.49 -7.20 4.44
CA MET A 88 7.32 -7.12 5.32
C MET A 88 7.45 -8.13 6.44
N LEU A 89 7.14 -7.71 7.66
CA LEU A 89 6.98 -8.59 8.80
C LEU A 89 5.51 -8.54 9.23
N VAL A 90 4.81 -9.66 9.08
CA VAL A 90 3.40 -9.80 9.39
C VAL A 90 3.25 -10.63 10.65
N ARG A 91 2.36 -10.21 11.54
CA ARG A 91 1.94 -11.02 12.68
C ARG A 91 0.52 -11.50 12.45
N ALA A 92 0.32 -12.81 12.39
CA ALA A 92 -1.02 -13.36 12.24
C ALA A 92 -1.81 -13.27 13.56
N PRO A 93 -3.16 -13.33 13.52
CA PRO A 93 -3.99 -13.19 14.70
C PRO A 93 -3.72 -14.23 15.80
N ASN A 94 -3.24 -15.42 15.41
CA ASN A 94 -2.85 -16.51 16.31
C ASN A 94 -1.44 -16.34 16.91
N GLY A 95 -0.76 -15.23 16.64
CA GLY A 95 0.55 -14.88 17.20
C GLY A 95 1.82 -15.23 16.40
N PRO A 96 1.86 -16.10 15.37
CA PRO A 96 3.07 -16.35 14.61
C PRO A 96 3.42 -15.14 13.73
N TYR A 97 4.71 -15.05 13.41
CA TYR A 97 5.25 -14.05 12.52
C TYR A 97 5.63 -14.68 11.18
N GLU A 98 5.40 -13.94 10.11
CA GLU A 98 5.82 -14.28 8.76
C GLU A 98 6.69 -13.13 8.23
N PHE A 99 7.83 -13.48 7.67
CA PHE A 99 8.74 -12.54 7.02
C PHE A 99 8.68 -12.74 5.51
N ILE A 100 8.37 -11.67 4.79
CA ILE A 100 8.22 -11.68 3.34
C ILE A 100 9.32 -10.79 2.75
N ASP A 101 10.19 -11.41 1.96
CA ASP A 101 11.22 -10.72 1.17
C ASP A 101 10.74 -10.61 -0.28
N PHE A 102 10.58 -9.38 -0.74
CA PHE A 102 10.23 -9.04 -2.12
C PHE A 102 11.23 -8.02 -2.68
N ARG A 103 12.50 -8.17 -2.30
CA ARG A 103 13.60 -7.41 -2.90
C ARG A 103 13.71 -7.67 -4.39
N GLU A 104 14.16 -6.64 -5.08
CA GLU A 104 14.48 -6.71 -6.49
C GLU A 104 15.59 -7.73 -6.72
N THR A 105 15.44 -8.53 -7.77
CA THR A 105 16.43 -9.53 -8.16
C THR A 105 17.03 -9.12 -9.49
N ALA A 106 18.35 -9.32 -9.63
CA ALA A 106 19.02 -9.09 -10.90
C ALA A 106 18.41 -9.97 -12.01
N PRO A 107 18.23 -9.45 -13.24
CA PRO A 107 17.62 -10.17 -14.33
C PRO A 107 18.58 -11.28 -14.75
N ALA A 108 18.02 -12.28 -15.42
CA ALA A 108 18.80 -13.40 -15.93
C ALA A 108 19.97 -13.00 -16.86
N ALA A 109 19.89 -11.82 -17.50
CA ALA A 109 20.93 -11.32 -18.40
C ALA A 109 22.02 -10.46 -17.69
N ALA A 110 21.95 -10.28 -16.37
CA ALA A 110 22.98 -9.54 -15.64
C ALA A 110 24.27 -10.36 -15.53
N TYR A 111 25.41 -9.67 -15.54
CA TYR A 111 26.74 -10.25 -15.40
C TYR A 111 27.67 -9.30 -14.65
N GLU A 112 28.74 -9.82 -14.06
CA GLU A 112 29.59 -9.13 -13.07
C GLU A 112 30.15 -7.79 -13.59
N ASP A 113 30.68 -7.78 -14.82
CA ASP A 113 31.40 -6.63 -15.38
C ASP A 113 30.52 -5.61 -16.11
N MET A 114 29.18 -5.70 -16.01
CA MET A 114 28.25 -4.93 -16.83
C MET A 114 28.33 -3.40 -16.67
N TYR A 115 29.03 -2.91 -15.65
CA TYR A 115 29.21 -1.49 -15.36
C TYR A 115 30.67 -0.99 -15.43
N ASN A 116 31.66 -1.84 -15.71
CA ASN A 116 33.09 -1.47 -15.62
C ASN A 116 33.48 -0.32 -16.55
N ASN A 117 32.89 -0.27 -17.75
CA ASN A 117 33.18 0.79 -18.73
C ASN A 117 32.28 2.03 -18.58
N ASN A 118 31.23 1.95 -17.77
CA ASN A 118 30.30 3.04 -17.56
C ASN A 118 29.58 2.88 -16.21
N THR A 119 30.24 3.32 -15.14
CA THR A 119 29.68 3.25 -13.78
C THR A 119 28.37 4.04 -13.65
N ASN A 120 28.20 5.12 -14.41
CA ASN A 120 26.96 5.91 -14.38
C ASN A 120 25.73 5.11 -14.82
N ALA A 121 25.91 4.07 -15.64
CA ALA A 121 24.82 3.17 -16.05
C ALA A 121 24.28 2.28 -14.90
N SER A 122 24.99 2.20 -13.77
CA SER A 122 24.49 1.52 -12.56
C SER A 122 23.48 2.35 -11.76
N ILE A 123 23.42 3.66 -12.02
CA ILE A 123 22.56 4.60 -11.29
C ILE A 123 21.45 5.13 -12.21
N TYR A 124 21.77 5.40 -13.47
CA TYR A 124 20.89 6.05 -14.41
C TYR A 124 20.54 5.14 -15.61
N GLY A 125 19.29 5.25 -16.06
CA GLY A 125 18.79 4.56 -17.26
C GLY A 125 18.25 3.15 -17.01
N GLY A 126 17.83 2.49 -18.09
CA GLY A 126 17.22 1.16 -18.04
C GLY A 126 18.20 0.02 -17.71
N LEU A 127 19.52 0.25 -17.73
CA LEU A 127 20.48 -0.73 -17.22
C LEU A 127 20.45 -0.80 -15.70
N ALA A 128 20.30 0.35 -15.02
CA ALA A 128 20.07 0.44 -13.59
C ALA A 128 18.71 -0.18 -13.19
N ARG A 129 17.72 -0.16 -14.11
CA ARG A 129 16.44 -0.87 -14.01
C ARG A 129 16.27 -1.92 -15.09
N GLN A 130 17.26 -2.82 -15.18
CA GLN A 130 17.17 -4.20 -15.68
C GLN A 130 16.08 -4.56 -16.70
N GLU A 131 15.90 -3.72 -17.72
CA GLU A 131 15.11 -4.01 -18.93
C GLU A 131 16.09 -4.08 -20.10
N LYS A 132 16.90 -5.14 -20.11
CA LYS A 132 17.53 -5.58 -21.35
C LYS A 132 16.79 -6.82 -21.80
N LEU A 133 15.71 -6.61 -22.56
CA LEU A 133 15.09 -7.66 -23.34
C LEU A 133 16.23 -8.34 -24.12
N PRO A 134 16.46 -9.65 -23.96
CA PRO A 134 17.36 -10.33 -24.86
C PRO A 134 16.68 -10.29 -26.22
N LEU A 135 17.13 -9.41 -27.09
CA LEU A 135 17.02 -9.63 -28.53
C LEU A 135 17.87 -10.87 -28.80
N VAL A 136 17.27 -12.03 -28.57
CA VAL A 136 17.66 -13.29 -29.19
C VAL A 136 17.33 -13.12 -30.67
N LEU A 137 18.16 -12.36 -31.38
CA LEU A 137 18.29 -12.57 -32.81
C LEU A 137 19.13 -13.84 -32.95
N HIS A 138 18.42 -14.96 -33.07
CA HIS A 138 18.97 -16.12 -33.73
C HIS A 138 19.47 -15.68 -35.11
N ASN A 139 20.77 -15.79 -35.34
CA ASN A 139 21.34 -15.99 -36.67
C ASN A 139 22.49 -16.99 -36.54
#